data_AF-A0A973G4V1-F1
#
_entry.id   AF-A0A973G4V1-F1
#
_cell.length_a   1.000
_cell.length_b   1.000
_cell.length_c   1.000
_cell.angle_alpha   90.00
_cell.angle_beta   90.00
_cell.angle_gamma   90.00
#
_symmetry.space_group_name_H-M   'P 1'
#
loop_
_entity.id
_entity.type
_entity.pdbx_description
1 polymer ?
#
loop_
_entity_poly.entity_id
_entity_poly.type
_entity_poly.pdbx_seq_one_letter_code
_entity_poly.pdbx_strand_id
1 'polypeptide(L)'
;LVIKIVEHFLPLFVGTYSAAPYRLDFGDMHPERVLAFLPHELDYTHLRMLWRRWRKKADIKICGRVVTPFGPEWLDRAVSSLFRLKGDFIPDFRLIDYLVSLMSTEQSPALDGTPYNNERLKKDLSDLGVFDTRMAVYLLYRLREYQSMGFSGFEGRHYSLFENIENDMGGAADLQNLLNVLAFKYIAEDSITHDHIPDDPCIESERRQIFFGSAIGIPTFFVRHDTRNLFLRKIIKKTAKVRLSRRYPGYLRVYNLEYRKALLNILREDAADLIEMLGIGPTIDDLALRLEHPESHATAGRLTNAILGIAGAKSPLHVKAHEFNRAAERFYRDDLKMCHIKEAFRMLEEEVKGIDAVCRKDTQAIRNALKVTLKNQDASQFVNIVKRGVVDEDISTEDLMRLINLIVLTVEHDRNHCENYQ
;
A
#
# COMPACT_ATOMS: atom_id res chain seq x y z
N LEU A 1 11.23 -11.98 -12.48
CA LEU A 1 10.41 -11.20 -13.44
C LEU A 1 9.09 -10.65 -12.88
N VAL A 2 8.21 -11.47 -12.28
CA VAL A 2 6.88 -11.05 -11.78
C VAL A 2 6.93 -9.75 -10.95
N ILE A 3 7.84 -9.68 -9.97
CA ILE A 3 8.03 -8.48 -9.12
C ILE A 3 8.24 -7.21 -9.97
N LYS A 4 9.08 -7.29 -11.02
CA LYS A 4 9.37 -6.14 -11.89
C LYS A 4 8.13 -5.66 -12.64
N ILE A 5 7.30 -6.60 -13.10
CA ILE A 5 6.04 -6.28 -13.80
C ILE A 5 5.09 -5.60 -12.80
N VAL A 6 4.87 -6.23 -11.64
CA VAL A 6 3.94 -5.75 -10.61
C VAL A 6 4.34 -4.37 -10.08
N GLU A 7 5.64 -4.06 -9.93
CA GLU A 7 6.13 -2.74 -9.50
C GLU A 7 5.57 -1.57 -10.34
N HIS A 8 5.27 -1.78 -11.63
CA HIS A 8 4.67 -0.75 -12.48
C HIS A 8 3.21 -0.45 -12.12
N PHE A 9 2.50 -1.43 -11.55
CA PHE A 9 1.09 -1.33 -11.18
C PHE A 9 0.88 -0.90 -9.73
N LEU A 10 1.92 -0.92 -8.89
CA LEU A 10 1.82 -0.53 -7.48
C LEU A 10 1.22 0.87 -7.21
N PRO A 11 1.39 1.89 -8.08
CA PRO A 11 0.69 3.16 -7.93
C PRO A 11 -0.84 3.05 -7.87
N LEU A 12 -1.44 1.95 -8.34
CA LEU A 12 -2.88 1.70 -8.23
C LEU A 12 -3.34 1.46 -6.80
N PHE A 13 -2.46 1.00 -5.90
CA PHE A 13 -2.83 0.73 -4.50
C PHE A 13 -2.69 1.96 -3.60
N VAL A 14 -1.69 2.79 -3.88
CA VAL A 14 -1.27 3.90 -3.03
C VAL A 14 -2.34 4.98 -2.97
N GLY A 15 -2.88 5.19 -1.77
CA GLY A 15 -3.98 6.10 -1.51
C GLY A 15 -5.35 5.59 -1.99
N THR A 16 -5.39 4.57 -2.84
CA THR A 16 -6.61 3.99 -3.42
C THR A 16 -7.27 3.00 -2.45
N TYR A 17 -6.51 2.00 -2.03
CA TYR A 17 -6.98 0.93 -1.12
C TYR A 17 -6.38 1.06 0.27
N SER A 18 -5.14 1.55 0.38
CA SER A 18 -4.53 1.82 1.68
C SER A 18 -3.90 3.21 1.68
N ALA A 19 -3.88 3.85 2.84
CA ALA A 19 -3.28 5.16 3.02
C ALA A 19 -2.86 5.39 4.48
N ALA A 20 -2.00 6.38 4.71
CA ALA A 20 -1.68 6.89 6.03
C ALA A 20 -1.55 8.42 5.97
N PRO A 21 -2.68 9.15 5.94
CA PRO A 21 -2.69 10.61 5.86
C PRO A 21 -1.87 11.26 6.98
N TYR A 22 -0.99 12.21 6.63
CA TYR A 22 -0.14 12.90 7.59
C TYR A 22 0.12 14.35 7.20
N ARG A 23 0.29 15.23 8.19
CA ARG A 23 0.67 16.62 8.00
C ARG A 23 2.10 16.85 8.44
N LEU A 24 2.90 17.40 7.51
CA LEU A 24 4.20 17.99 7.83
C LEU A 24 4.03 19.49 8.00
N ASP A 25 4.59 20.05 9.06
CA ASP A 25 4.71 21.48 9.21
C ASP A 25 5.85 22.02 8.34
N PHE A 26 5.96 23.34 8.23
CA PHE A 26 7.09 23.97 7.52
C PHE A 26 8.42 23.47 8.07
N GLY A 27 8.61 23.47 9.39
CA GLY A 27 9.87 23.07 10.04
C GLY A 27 10.25 21.61 9.82
N ASP A 28 9.32 20.73 9.43
CA ASP A 28 9.62 19.33 9.17
C ASP A 28 10.17 19.11 7.75
N MET A 29 10.07 20.12 6.87
CA MET A 29 10.47 20.04 5.46
C MET A 29 11.99 20.22 5.23
N HIS A 30 12.81 20.02 6.27
CA HIS A 30 14.27 19.91 6.17
C HIS A 30 14.63 18.68 5.32
N PRO A 31 15.40 18.80 4.22
CA PRO A 31 15.70 17.69 3.31
C PRO A 31 16.19 16.42 4.00
N GLU A 32 17.05 16.57 5.01
CA GLU A 32 17.65 15.50 5.79
C GLU A 32 16.65 14.75 6.69
N ARG A 33 15.51 15.38 7.03
CA ARG A 33 14.43 14.75 7.79
C ARG A 33 13.36 14.19 6.85
N VAL A 34 12.89 15.04 5.93
CA VAL A 34 11.71 14.74 5.10
C VAL A 34 11.97 13.71 4.00
N LEU A 35 13.21 13.58 3.52
CA LEU A 35 13.55 12.56 2.54
C LEU A 35 13.74 11.18 3.19
N ALA A 36 13.94 11.12 4.52
CA ALA A 36 14.05 9.89 5.30
C ALA A 36 14.89 8.81 4.58
N PHE A 37 14.28 7.69 4.22
CA PHE A 37 14.95 6.57 3.55
C PHE A 37 15.06 6.71 2.03
N LEU A 38 14.33 7.63 1.38
CA LEU A 38 14.31 7.78 -0.08
C LEU A 38 15.70 7.86 -0.75
N PRO A 39 16.76 8.45 -0.14
CA PRO A 39 18.12 8.41 -0.69
C PRO A 39 18.71 7.00 -0.90
N HIS A 40 18.18 6.00 -0.19
CA HIS A 40 18.58 4.59 -0.31
C HIS A 40 17.60 3.76 -1.16
N GLU A 41 16.50 4.36 -1.61
CA GLU A 41 15.42 3.68 -2.35
C GLU A 41 15.29 4.19 -3.79
N LEU A 42 15.87 5.37 -4.07
CA LEU A 42 15.86 6.03 -5.37
C LEU A 42 17.26 6.54 -5.74
N ASP A 43 17.59 6.40 -7.02
CA ASP A 43 18.75 7.04 -7.61
C ASP A 43 18.67 8.56 -7.44
N TYR A 44 19.85 9.18 -7.30
CA TYR A 44 20.00 10.62 -7.08
C TYR A 44 19.22 11.46 -8.12
N THR A 45 19.17 11.02 -9.38
CA THR A 45 18.48 11.72 -10.46
C THR A 45 16.99 11.85 -10.17
N HIS A 46 16.33 10.72 -9.89
CA HIS A 46 14.88 10.69 -9.66
C HIS A 46 14.53 11.26 -8.28
N LEU A 47 15.36 11.04 -7.26
CA LEU A 47 15.21 11.67 -5.95
C LEU A 47 15.18 13.19 -6.06
N ARG A 48 16.12 13.77 -6.82
CA ARG A 48 16.18 15.23 -7.04
C ARG A 48 14.95 15.74 -7.79
N MET A 49 14.48 14.99 -8.79
CA MET A 49 13.28 15.34 -9.55
C MET A 49 12.04 15.31 -8.66
N LEU A 50 11.88 14.25 -7.87
CA LEU A 50 10.81 14.04 -6.90
C LEU A 50 10.81 15.13 -5.85
N TRP A 51 11.94 15.38 -5.17
CA TRP A 51 12.07 16.44 -4.16
C TRP A 51 11.73 17.82 -4.71
N ARG A 52 12.15 18.11 -5.95
CA ARG A 52 11.79 19.38 -6.59
C ARG A 52 10.29 19.51 -6.81
N ARG A 53 9.60 18.43 -7.18
CA ARG A 53 8.15 18.44 -7.39
C ARG A 53 7.40 18.52 -6.07
N TRP A 54 7.90 17.84 -5.03
CA TRP A 54 7.36 17.90 -3.68
C TRP A 54 7.40 19.32 -3.13
N ARG A 55 8.56 19.98 -3.17
CA ARG A 55 8.71 21.40 -2.79
C ARG A 55 7.78 22.36 -3.52
N LYS A 56 7.40 22.04 -4.76
CA LYS A 56 6.45 22.87 -5.54
C LYS A 56 4.99 22.64 -5.14
N LYS A 57 4.68 21.43 -4.66
CA LYS A 57 3.36 21.01 -4.18
C LYS A 57 3.09 21.60 -2.79
N ALA A 58 4.08 21.53 -1.90
CA ALA A 58 4.00 22.04 -0.53
C ALA A 58 3.72 23.55 -0.46
N ASP A 59 3.08 23.96 0.64
CA ASP A 59 2.72 25.35 0.97
C ASP A 59 3.88 26.05 1.70
N ILE A 60 4.98 26.24 0.96
CA ILE A 60 6.27 26.74 1.46
C ILE A 60 6.83 27.87 0.60
N LYS A 61 5.95 28.69 0.00
CA LYS A 61 6.35 29.76 -0.94
C LYS A 61 6.29 31.14 -0.29
N ILE A 62 7.36 31.90 -0.44
CA ILE A 62 7.42 33.33 -0.12
C ILE A 62 7.52 34.09 -1.44
N CYS A 63 6.58 34.99 -1.71
CA CYS A 63 6.54 35.79 -2.95
C CYS A 63 6.71 34.93 -4.23
N GLY A 64 6.10 33.75 -4.27
CA GLY A 64 6.17 32.81 -5.39
C GLY A 64 7.45 31.98 -5.50
N ARG A 65 8.44 32.20 -4.63
CA ARG A 65 9.67 31.41 -4.55
C ARG A 65 9.57 30.37 -3.44
N VAL A 66 9.96 29.14 -3.73
CA VAL A 66 9.99 28.06 -2.74
C VAL A 66 11.15 28.30 -1.77
N VAL A 67 10.85 28.28 -0.47
CA VAL A 67 11.83 28.38 0.61
C VAL A 67 11.70 27.12 1.46
N THR A 68 12.78 26.38 1.62
CA THR A 68 12.84 25.27 2.58
C THR A 68 13.31 25.81 3.93
N PRO A 69 13.01 25.11 5.03
CA PRO A 69 13.70 25.34 6.30
C PRO A 69 15.22 25.32 6.10
N PHE A 70 15.93 26.15 6.87
CA PHE A 70 17.37 26.33 6.70
C PHE A 70 18.12 26.65 8.00
N GLY A 71 17.42 26.78 9.12
CA GLY A 71 18.01 27.21 10.37
C GLY A 71 17.57 26.35 11.56
N PRO A 72 17.93 26.79 12.77
CA PRO A 72 17.39 26.21 14.00
C PRO A 72 15.86 26.39 14.06
N GLU A 73 15.19 25.49 14.77
CA GLU A 73 13.72 25.41 14.79
C GLU A 73 13.02 26.69 15.27
N TRP A 74 13.66 27.54 16.08
CA TRP A 74 13.09 28.82 16.47
C TRP A 74 13.03 29.83 15.31
N LEU A 75 14.02 29.80 14.41
CA LEU A 75 14.06 30.67 13.24
C LEU A 75 13.03 30.21 12.22
N ASP A 76 12.96 28.90 11.96
CA ASP A 76 11.97 28.33 11.05
C ASP A 76 10.54 28.59 11.53
N ARG A 77 10.29 28.54 12.85
CA ARG A 77 8.99 28.92 13.45
C ARG A 77 8.66 30.40 13.21
N ALA A 78 9.63 31.30 13.38
CA ALA A 78 9.42 32.72 13.12
C ALA A 78 9.13 33.00 11.64
N VAL A 79 9.89 32.38 10.73
CA VAL A 79 9.69 32.50 9.27
C VAL A 79 8.34 31.93 8.85
N SER A 80 7.99 30.73 9.35
CA SER A 80 6.69 30.10 9.09
C SER A 80 5.53 30.99 9.55
N SER A 81 5.62 31.56 10.76
CA SER A 81 4.58 32.45 11.29
C SER A 81 4.45 33.74 10.48
N LEU A 82 5.58 34.38 10.14
CA LEU A 82 5.60 35.64 9.40
C LEU A 82 5.03 35.50 7.98
N PHE A 83 5.37 34.40 7.30
CA PHE A 83 4.98 34.17 5.90
C PHE A 83 3.81 33.18 5.75
N ARG A 84 3.23 32.72 6.85
CA ARG A 84 2.12 31.73 6.92
C ARG A 84 2.44 30.44 6.15
N LEU A 85 3.67 29.95 6.25
CA LEU A 85 4.10 28.70 5.62
C LEU A 85 3.58 27.51 6.42
N LYS A 86 2.89 26.59 5.75
CA LYS A 86 2.14 25.51 6.43
C LYS A 86 2.73 24.11 6.28
N GLY A 87 3.77 23.97 5.46
CA GLY A 87 4.37 22.67 5.12
C GLY A 87 3.59 21.94 4.03
N ASP A 88 3.30 20.65 4.24
CA ASP A 88 2.61 19.82 3.25
C ASP A 88 1.60 18.86 3.89
N PHE A 89 0.71 18.32 3.07
CA PHE A 89 -0.19 17.22 3.41
C PHE A 89 0.12 16.01 2.54
N ILE A 90 0.36 14.86 3.16
CA ILE A 90 0.82 13.64 2.50
C ILE A 90 -0.29 12.59 2.58
N PRO A 91 -0.83 12.12 1.44
CA PRO A 91 -1.87 11.10 1.43
C PRO A 91 -1.44 9.79 2.08
N ASP A 92 -0.19 9.37 1.86
CA ASP A 92 0.34 8.13 2.43
C ASP A 92 1.78 8.32 2.91
N PHE A 93 1.93 8.72 4.17
CA PHE A 93 3.22 9.05 4.77
C PHE A 93 4.02 7.83 5.18
N ARG A 94 3.34 6.73 5.52
CA ARG A 94 4.02 5.51 5.95
C ARG A 94 5.01 5.07 4.88
N LEU A 95 4.59 5.05 3.61
CA LEU A 95 5.41 4.61 2.47
C LEU A 95 6.66 5.44 2.16
N ILE A 96 6.86 6.57 2.86
CA ILE A 96 8.08 7.37 2.75
C ILE A 96 8.88 7.45 4.06
N ASP A 97 8.25 7.11 5.19
CA ASP A 97 8.83 7.23 6.53
C ASP A 97 9.57 5.97 6.98
N TYR A 98 9.27 4.79 6.40
CA TYR A 98 10.04 3.56 6.62
C TYR A 98 10.70 3.07 5.34
N LEU A 99 11.81 2.34 5.50
CA LEU A 99 12.50 1.66 4.41
C LEU A 99 11.57 0.57 3.82
N VAL A 100 11.00 0.83 2.65
CA VAL A 100 10.11 -0.08 1.92
C VAL A 100 10.85 -0.88 0.86
N SER A 101 11.91 -0.34 0.26
CA SER A 101 12.55 -0.95 -0.90
C SER A 101 14.01 -0.57 -1.07
N LEU A 102 14.90 -1.55 -0.90
CA LEU A 102 16.31 -1.37 -1.19
C LEU A 102 16.54 -1.12 -2.68
N MET A 103 17.39 -0.15 -2.98
CA MET A 103 17.86 0.08 -4.34
C MET A 103 18.95 -0.92 -4.71
N SER A 104 18.87 -1.47 -5.92
CA SER A 104 19.97 -2.22 -6.54
C SER A 104 21.27 -1.42 -6.59
N THR A 105 22.41 -2.11 -6.66
CA THR A 105 23.70 -1.49 -7.02
C THR A 105 24.04 -1.77 -8.49
N GLU A 106 25.08 -1.11 -9.02
CA GLU A 106 25.56 -1.37 -10.39
C GLU A 106 26.09 -2.80 -10.57
N GLN A 107 26.56 -3.45 -9.50
CA GLN A 107 27.14 -4.79 -9.54
C GLN A 107 26.16 -5.89 -9.14
N SER A 108 25.18 -5.55 -8.31
CA SER A 108 24.26 -6.52 -7.68
C SER A 108 22.81 -6.06 -7.87
N PRO A 109 22.17 -6.42 -9.01
CA PRO A 109 20.77 -6.11 -9.20
C PRO A 109 19.85 -6.98 -8.32
N ALA A 110 18.77 -6.40 -7.82
CA ALA A 110 17.83 -7.05 -6.90
C ALA A 110 16.93 -8.10 -7.58
N LEU A 111 16.67 -7.96 -8.88
CA LEU A 111 15.64 -8.66 -9.65
C LEU A 111 16.12 -9.05 -11.06
N ASP A 112 17.41 -9.38 -11.21
CA ASP A 112 18.01 -9.84 -12.48
C ASP A 112 17.54 -11.24 -12.93
N GLY A 113 16.89 -12.01 -12.05
CA GLY A 113 16.38 -13.35 -12.35
C GLY A 113 17.40 -14.46 -12.14
N THR A 114 18.60 -14.14 -11.66
CA THR A 114 19.60 -15.13 -11.31
C THR A 114 19.45 -15.58 -9.85
N PRO A 115 19.76 -16.85 -9.52
CA PRO A 115 19.72 -17.33 -8.14
C PRO A 115 20.60 -16.50 -7.20
N TYR A 116 20.17 -16.36 -5.95
CA TYR A 116 20.91 -15.68 -4.87
C TYR A 116 21.25 -14.20 -5.12
N ASN A 117 20.46 -13.51 -5.96
CA ASN A 117 20.68 -12.10 -6.26
C ASN A 117 20.46 -11.18 -5.04
N ASN A 118 19.48 -11.51 -4.20
CA ASN A 118 19.23 -10.85 -2.92
C ASN A 118 20.44 -10.91 -1.99
N GLU A 119 21.12 -12.04 -1.88
CA GLU A 119 22.29 -12.26 -1.04
C GLU A 119 23.48 -11.45 -1.53
N ARG A 120 23.68 -11.38 -2.85
CA ARG A 120 24.72 -10.52 -3.44
C ARG A 120 24.46 -9.06 -3.16
N LEU A 121 23.22 -8.59 -3.37
CA LEU A 121 22.84 -7.21 -3.06
C LEU A 121 23.03 -6.88 -1.58
N LYS A 122 22.61 -7.76 -0.66
CA LYS A 122 22.81 -7.56 0.78
C LYS A 122 24.28 -7.39 1.14
N LYS A 123 25.15 -8.24 0.57
CA LYS A 123 26.58 -8.18 0.82
C LYS A 123 27.15 -6.84 0.33
N ASP A 124 26.82 -6.47 -0.90
CA ASP A 124 27.30 -5.22 -1.51
C ASP A 124 26.83 -3.98 -0.72
N LEU A 125 25.55 -3.92 -0.35
CA LEU A 125 25.03 -2.85 0.51
C LEU A 125 25.65 -2.83 1.91
N SER A 126 26.02 -3.99 2.44
CA SER A 126 26.75 -4.08 3.72
C SER A 126 28.18 -3.58 3.59
N ASP A 127 28.87 -3.89 2.50
CA ASP A 127 30.22 -3.41 2.22
C ASP A 127 30.23 -1.88 2.02
N LEU A 128 29.13 -1.30 1.52
CA LEU A 128 28.89 0.14 1.44
C LEU A 128 28.45 0.79 2.77
N GLY A 129 28.23 0.01 3.83
CA GLY A 129 27.74 0.50 5.13
C GLY A 129 26.28 0.96 5.13
N VAL A 130 25.49 0.54 4.15
CA VAL A 130 24.08 0.93 3.95
C VAL A 130 23.10 -0.05 4.60
N PHE A 131 23.45 -1.35 4.68
CA PHE A 131 22.51 -2.39 5.12
C PHE A 131 23.20 -3.52 5.90
N ASP A 132 22.52 -4.09 6.91
CA ASP A 132 23.05 -5.24 7.66
C ASP A 132 22.60 -6.56 7.00
N THR A 133 23.54 -7.46 6.72
CA THR A 133 23.24 -8.75 6.08
C THR A 133 22.34 -9.68 6.92
N ARG A 134 22.13 -9.42 8.20
CA ARG A 134 21.18 -10.16 9.04
C ARG A 134 19.74 -9.73 8.82
N MET A 135 19.51 -8.54 8.25
CA MET A 135 18.18 -8.05 7.94
C MET A 135 17.60 -8.73 6.70
N ALA A 136 16.27 -8.87 6.67
CA ALA A 136 15.57 -9.34 5.48
C ALA A 136 15.57 -8.25 4.41
N VAL A 137 15.74 -8.62 3.13
CA VAL A 137 15.66 -7.67 2.02
C VAL A 137 14.28 -7.02 1.99
N TYR A 138 14.27 -5.69 2.00
CA TYR A 138 13.06 -4.89 1.83
C TYR A 138 12.82 -4.64 0.35
N LEU A 139 11.66 -5.05 -0.13
CA LEU A 139 11.13 -4.81 -1.47
C LEU A 139 9.64 -4.49 -1.33
N LEU A 140 9.12 -3.61 -2.19
CA LEU A 140 7.68 -3.30 -2.27
C LEU A 140 6.80 -4.55 -2.51
N TYR A 141 7.39 -5.52 -3.21
CA TYR A 141 6.77 -6.78 -3.57
C TYR A 141 7.82 -7.89 -3.50
N ARG A 142 7.61 -8.90 -2.66
CA ARG A 142 8.64 -9.88 -2.30
C ARG A 142 8.22 -11.29 -2.66
N LEU A 143 9.14 -12.07 -3.22
CA LEU A 143 8.98 -13.51 -3.41
C LEU A 143 9.09 -14.23 -2.05
N ARG A 144 8.11 -15.07 -1.74
CA ARG A 144 8.21 -16.08 -0.68
C ARG A 144 8.75 -17.35 -1.31
N GLU A 145 9.96 -17.71 -0.91
CA GLU A 145 10.69 -18.87 -1.43
C GLU A 145 10.28 -20.14 -0.67
N TYR A 146 9.91 -21.19 -1.42
CA TYR A 146 9.50 -22.47 -0.83
C TYR A 146 10.50 -23.04 0.16
N GLN A 147 11.80 -23.04 -0.20
CA GLN A 147 12.85 -23.60 0.65
C GLN A 147 12.97 -22.90 2.01
N SER A 148 12.64 -21.61 2.06
CA SER A 148 12.73 -20.80 3.28
C SER A 148 11.43 -20.79 4.09
N MET A 149 10.26 -20.83 3.41
CA MET A 149 8.95 -20.57 4.03
C MET A 149 8.05 -21.81 4.10
N GLY A 150 8.35 -22.88 3.37
CA GLY A 150 7.46 -24.04 3.19
C GLY A 150 6.33 -23.84 2.17
N PHE A 151 6.26 -22.66 1.53
CA PHE A 151 5.31 -22.33 0.46
C PHE A 151 5.91 -21.29 -0.49
N SER A 152 5.36 -21.22 -1.72
CA SER A 152 5.72 -20.21 -2.72
C SER A 152 4.61 -19.20 -2.89
N GLY A 153 4.96 -17.93 -3.06
CA GLY A 153 3.99 -16.87 -3.31
C GLY A 153 4.62 -15.50 -3.36
N PHE A 154 3.79 -14.47 -3.39
CA PHE A 154 4.26 -13.09 -3.35
C PHE A 154 3.61 -12.34 -2.17
N GLU A 155 4.40 -11.48 -1.55
CA GLU A 155 3.99 -10.63 -0.45
C GLU A 155 4.07 -9.16 -0.87
N GLY A 156 2.94 -8.46 -0.80
CA GLY A 156 2.90 -7.00 -0.90
C GLY A 156 3.31 -6.34 0.41
N ARG A 157 4.37 -5.52 0.39
CA ARG A 157 4.87 -4.73 1.53
C ARG A 157 4.63 -3.22 1.37
N HIS A 158 3.73 -2.88 0.46
CA HIS A 158 3.41 -1.52 0.04
C HIS A 158 2.06 -1.04 0.58
N TYR A 159 1.46 -1.77 1.53
CA TYR A 159 0.20 -1.39 2.17
C TYR A 159 0.43 -0.57 3.43
N SER A 160 -0.42 0.44 3.61
CA SER A 160 -0.44 1.29 4.81
C SER A 160 -1.57 0.90 5.76
N LEU A 161 -2.59 1.75 5.93
CA LEU A 161 -3.79 1.43 6.71
C LEU A 161 -4.97 1.27 5.76
N PHE A 162 -5.79 0.25 6.01
CA PHE A 162 -7.07 0.06 5.35
C PHE A 162 -8.17 0.74 6.17
N GLU A 163 -9.10 1.42 5.49
CA GLU A 163 -10.25 2.01 6.19
C GLU A 163 -11.30 0.94 6.47
N ASN A 164 -11.51 0.02 5.54
CA ASN A 164 -12.42 -1.11 5.67
C ASN A 164 -11.74 -2.42 5.26
N ILE A 165 -11.91 -3.49 6.04
CA ILE A 165 -11.24 -4.77 5.79
C ILE A 165 -11.82 -5.44 4.55
N GLU A 166 -13.14 -5.53 4.46
CA GLU A 166 -13.83 -6.25 3.38
C GLU A 166 -13.60 -5.60 2.01
N ASN A 167 -13.87 -4.30 1.90
CA ASN A 167 -13.85 -3.57 0.64
C ASN A 167 -12.45 -3.10 0.26
N ASP A 168 -11.62 -2.65 1.22
CA ASP A 168 -10.29 -2.15 0.88
C ASP A 168 -9.22 -3.21 0.90
N MET A 169 -9.12 -3.99 1.98
CA MET A 169 -8.12 -5.06 2.05
C MET A 169 -8.50 -6.21 1.12
N GLY A 170 -9.79 -6.58 1.03
CA GLY A 170 -10.29 -7.54 0.04
C GLY A 170 -10.04 -7.08 -1.39
N GLY A 171 -10.45 -5.86 -1.74
CA GLY A 171 -10.21 -5.30 -3.09
C GLY A 171 -8.72 -5.17 -3.45
N ALA A 172 -7.85 -4.87 -2.47
CA ALA A 172 -6.41 -4.90 -2.66
C ALA A 172 -5.89 -6.32 -2.88
N ALA A 173 -6.36 -7.31 -2.12
CA ALA A 173 -5.96 -8.70 -2.29
C ALA A 173 -6.36 -9.24 -3.68
N ASP A 174 -7.59 -8.95 -4.11
CA ASP A 174 -8.10 -9.29 -5.45
C ASP A 174 -7.23 -8.67 -6.55
N LEU A 175 -6.96 -7.36 -6.47
CA LEU A 175 -6.13 -6.68 -7.44
C LEU A 175 -4.70 -7.25 -7.46
N GLN A 176 -4.12 -7.55 -6.29
CA GLN A 176 -2.81 -8.18 -6.21
C GLN A 176 -2.79 -9.55 -6.87
N ASN A 177 -3.84 -10.36 -6.66
CA ASN A 177 -3.98 -11.66 -7.30
C ASN A 177 -4.10 -11.54 -8.81
N LEU A 178 -4.92 -10.61 -9.32
CA LEU A 178 -5.01 -10.33 -10.74
C LEU A 178 -3.65 -9.94 -11.33
N LEU A 179 -2.91 -9.06 -10.66
CA LEU A 179 -1.60 -8.61 -11.12
C LEU A 179 -0.58 -9.75 -11.13
N ASN A 180 -0.64 -10.67 -10.17
CA ASN A 180 0.21 -11.87 -10.18
C ASN A 180 -0.09 -12.74 -11.39
N VAL A 181 -1.37 -13.07 -11.61
CA VAL A 181 -1.77 -13.95 -12.72
C VAL A 181 -1.50 -13.27 -14.06
N LEU A 182 -1.75 -11.96 -14.19
CA LEU A 182 -1.42 -11.19 -15.39
C LEU A 182 0.09 -11.17 -15.66
N ALA A 183 0.91 -10.98 -14.62
CA ALA A 183 2.35 -11.04 -14.77
C ALA A 183 2.81 -12.43 -15.24
N PHE A 184 2.23 -13.51 -14.71
CA PHE A 184 2.49 -14.86 -15.20
C PHE A 184 2.00 -15.08 -16.64
N LYS A 185 0.84 -14.54 -17.01
CA LYS A 185 0.33 -14.57 -18.39
C LYS A 185 1.32 -13.92 -19.34
N TYR A 186 1.79 -12.70 -19.03
CA TYR A 186 2.78 -12.01 -19.86
C TYR A 186 4.08 -12.80 -20.02
N ILE A 187 4.53 -13.49 -18.96
CA ILE A 187 5.73 -14.32 -18.98
C ILE A 187 5.50 -15.59 -19.81
N ALA A 188 4.39 -16.27 -19.62
CA ALA A 188 4.05 -17.51 -20.34
C ALA A 188 3.87 -17.28 -21.85
N GLU A 189 3.41 -16.09 -22.24
CA GLU A 189 3.28 -15.66 -23.63
C GLU A 189 4.58 -15.09 -24.23
N ASP A 190 5.70 -15.08 -23.48
CA ASP A 190 6.97 -14.42 -23.83
C ASP A 190 6.84 -12.94 -24.23
N SER A 191 5.71 -12.31 -23.88
CA SER A 191 5.42 -10.92 -24.23
C SER A 191 6.24 -9.93 -23.40
N ILE A 192 6.67 -10.35 -22.20
CA ILE A 192 7.55 -9.60 -21.31
C ILE A 192 8.63 -10.54 -20.77
N THR A 193 9.88 -10.12 -20.89
CA THR A 193 11.09 -10.81 -20.41
C THR A 193 11.93 -9.87 -19.55
N HIS A 194 13.02 -10.38 -18.97
CA HIS A 194 13.97 -9.54 -18.22
C HIS A 194 14.59 -8.42 -19.07
N ASP A 195 14.74 -8.61 -20.39
CA ASP A 195 15.29 -7.58 -21.30
C ASP A 195 14.33 -6.41 -21.50
N HIS A 196 13.02 -6.66 -21.38
CA HIS A 196 11.99 -5.62 -21.49
C HIS A 196 11.96 -4.68 -20.29
N ILE A 197 12.47 -5.13 -19.14
CA ILE A 197 12.58 -4.36 -17.91
C ILE A 197 13.99 -4.60 -17.35
N PRO A 198 15.03 -3.92 -17.84
CA PRO A 198 16.39 -4.16 -17.36
C PRO A 198 16.55 -3.82 -15.88
N ASP A 199 17.54 -4.45 -15.24
CA ASP A 199 17.80 -4.30 -13.80
C ASP A 199 19.07 -3.49 -13.55
N ASP A 200 18.94 -2.18 -13.69
CA ASP A 200 19.95 -1.23 -13.24
C ASP A 200 19.32 -0.22 -12.27
N PRO A 201 20.12 0.38 -11.36
CA PRO A 201 19.59 1.25 -10.31
C PRO A 201 18.78 2.43 -10.85
N CYS A 202 19.17 2.95 -12.02
CA CYS A 202 18.49 4.08 -12.65
C CYS A 202 17.11 3.68 -13.18
N ILE A 203 16.98 2.56 -13.89
CA ILE A 203 15.69 2.05 -14.39
C ILE A 203 14.77 1.62 -13.25
N GLU A 204 15.33 1.03 -12.20
CA GLU A 204 14.61 0.72 -10.96
C GLU A 204 14.05 1.96 -10.29
N SER A 205 14.89 2.97 -10.15
CA SER A 205 14.46 4.24 -9.61
C SER A 205 13.44 4.94 -10.52
N GLU A 206 13.56 4.81 -11.85
CA GLU A 206 12.63 5.41 -12.80
C GLU A 206 11.20 4.90 -12.62
N ARG A 207 11.02 3.58 -12.41
CA ARG A 207 9.70 2.98 -12.15
C ARG A 207 9.23 3.22 -10.71
N ARG A 208 10.11 3.20 -9.71
CA ARG A 208 9.73 3.40 -8.29
C ARG A 208 9.40 4.84 -7.94
N GLN A 209 9.94 5.85 -8.63
CA GLN A 209 9.58 7.25 -8.39
C GLN A 209 8.06 7.49 -8.55
N ILE A 210 7.39 6.67 -9.37
CA ILE A 210 5.96 6.77 -9.66
C ILE A 210 5.16 6.37 -8.41
N PHE A 211 5.60 5.29 -7.75
CA PHE A 211 5.05 4.80 -6.50
C PHE A 211 5.20 5.84 -5.38
N PHE A 212 6.45 6.26 -5.09
CA PHE A 212 6.70 7.26 -4.04
C PHE A 212 6.06 8.61 -4.37
N GLY A 213 6.08 9.03 -5.64
CA GLY A 213 5.40 10.24 -6.08
C GLY A 213 3.88 10.17 -5.89
N SER A 214 3.28 8.99 -6.00
CA SER A 214 1.86 8.77 -5.69
C SER A 214 1.59 8.83 -4.18
N ALA A 215 2.45 8.23 -3.35
CA ALA A 215 2.36 8.28 -1.89
C ALA A 215 2.43 9.71 -1.34
N ILE A 216 3.36 10.49 -1.88
CA ILE A 216 3.52 11.92 -1.55
C ILE A 216 2.35 12.74 -2.11
N GLY A 217 1.63 12.28 -3.14
CA GLY A 217 0.61 13.07 -3.82
C GLY A 217 1.18 14.12 -4.78
N ILE A 218 2.35 13.85 -5.37
CA ILE A 218 2.93 14.68 -6.42
C ILE A 218 2.14 14.47 -7.72
N PRO A 219 1.76 15.54 -8.45
CA PRO A 219 0.88 15.38 -9.61
C PRO A 219 1.57 14.84 -10.87
N THR A 220 2.90 14.96 -10.96
CA THR A 220 3.65 14.55 -12.17
C THR A 220 5.04 14.03 -11.85
N PHE A 221 5.48 13.01 -12.59
CA PHE A 221 6.81 12.41 -12.55
C PHE A 221 7.52 12.51 -13.91
N PHE A 222 8.75 11.99 -14.02
CA PHE A 222 9.55 12.09 -15.23
C PHE A 222 10.11 10.74 -15.67
N VAL A 223 10.01 10.45 -16.97
CA VAL A 223 10.54 9.22 -17.58
C VAL A 223 11.45 9.63 -18.74
N ARG A 224 12.60 8.99 -18.91
CA ARG A 224 13.44 9.20 -20.09
C ARG A 224 12.68 8.84 -21.36
N HIS A 225 12.74 9.70 -22.36
CA HIS A 225 12.13 9.45 -23.66
C HIS A 225 12.73 8.20 -24.33
N ASP A 226 14.02 7.96 -24.11
CA ASP A 226 14.80 6.84 -24.61
C ASP A 226 15.01 5.73 -23.57
N THR A 227 14.11 5.60 -22.57
CA THR A 227 14.23 4.56 -21.54
C THR A 227 14.35 3.16 -22.15
N ARG A 228 15.24 2.34 -21.57
CA ARG A 228 15.38 0.91 -21.92
C ARG A 228 14.29 0.06 -21.28
N ASN A 229 13.51 0.60 -20.34
CA ASN A 229 12.32 -0.07 -19.82
C ASN A 229 11.21 -0.03 -20.87
N LEU A 230 11.20 -1.04 -21.75
CA LEU A 230 10.27 -1.16 -22.86
C LEU A 230 8.84 -1.35 -22.38
N PHE A 231 8.65 -1.99 -21.23
CA PHE A 231 7.33 -2.16 -20.62
C PHE A 231 6.76 -0.82 -20.13
N LEU A 232 7.56 -0.03 -19.39
CA LEU A 232 7.17 1.33 -19.02
C LEU A 232 6.88 2.18 -20.26
N ARG A 233 7.68 2.06 -21.32
CA ARG A 233 7.44 2.76 -22.59
C ARG A 233 6.09 2.36 -23.22
N LYS A 234 5.69 1.08 -23.18
CA LYS A 234 4.36 0.61 -23.63
C LYS A 234 3.24 1.29 -22.82
N ILE A 235 3.38 1.37 -21.49
CA ILE A 235 2.40 2.02 -20.61
C ILE A 235 2.30 3.53 -20.90
N ILE A 236 3.45 4.22 -21.02
CA ILE A 236 3.49 5.66 -21.30
C ILE A 236 2.84 6.00 -22.64
N LYS A 237 2.96 5.15 -23.67
CA LYS A 237 2.27 5.35 -24.95
C LYS A 237 0.75 5.35 -24.83
N LYS A 238 0.19 4.60 -23.87
CA LYS A 238 -1.25 4.57 -23.56
C LYS A 238 -1.66 5.67 -22.55
N THR A 239 -0.70 6.42 -22.01
CA THR A 239 -0.95 7.44 -21.00
C THR A 239 -1.28 8.78 -21.63
N ALA A 240 -2.39 9.39 -21.23
CA ALA A 240 -2.79 10.72 -21.67
C ALA A 240 -1.93 11.83 -21.00
N LYS A 241 -1.95 13.03 -21.59
CA LYS A 241 -1.29 14.26 -21.08
C LYS A 241 0.23 14.11 -20.84
N VAL A 242 0.89 13.27 -21.62
CA VAL A 242 2.35 13.13 -21.64
C VAL A 242 2.95 14.24 -22.53
N ARG A 243 4.03 14.87 -22.09
CA ARG A 243 4.74 15.90 -22.88
C ARG A 243 6.23 15.94 -22.58
N LEU A 244 7.03 16.45 -23.50
CA LEU A 244 8.45 16.71 -23.24
C LEU A 244 8.64 17.71 -22.10
N SER A 245 9.62 17.42 -21.24
CA SER A 245 10.00 18.29 -20.12
C SER A 245 10.88 19.42 -20.62
N ARG A 246 10.42 20.66 -20.47
CA ARG A 246 11.24 21.86 -20.72
C ARG A 246 12.43 22.00 -19.76
N ARG A 247 12.38 21.32 -18.61
CA ARG A 247 13.37 21.48 -17.52
C ARG A 247 14.43 20.39 -17.52
N TYR A 248 14.03 19.17 -17.92
CA TYR A 248 14.91 18.01 -17.96
C TYR A 248 14.93 17.55 -19.42
N PRO A 249 15.88 18.07 -20.23
CA PRO A 249 16.02 17.65 -21.61
C PRO A 249 16.12 16.13 -21.72
N GLY A 250 15.45 15.53 -22.70
CA GLY A 250 15.39 14.07 -22.87
C GLY A 250 14.35 13.36 -22.00
N TYR A 251 13.64 14.05 -21.11
CA TYR A 251 12.59 13.45 -20.28
C TYR A 251 11.18 13.82 -20.75
N LEU A 252 10.27 12.87 -20.64
CA LEU A 252 8.82 13.04 -20.66
C LEU A 252 8.34 13.41 -19.26
N ARG A 253 7.42 14.36 -19.18
CA ARG A 253 6.64 14.68 -17.99
C ARG A 253 5.29 14.00 -18.09
N VAL A 254 4.98 13.17 -17.11
CA VAL A 254 3.79 12.32 -17.08
C VAL A 254 2.94 12.70 -15.86
N TYR A 255 1.61 12.69 -15.99
CA TYR A 255 0.69 12.93 -14.87
C TYR A 255 0.39 11.63 -14.14
N ASN A 256 0.52 11.63 -12.81
CA ASN A 256 0.34 10.42 -11.99
C ASN A 256 -1.06 9.82 -12.12
N LEU A 257 -2.10 10.66 -12.14
CA LEU A 257 -3.48 10.18 -12.31
C LEU A 257 -3.71 9.55 -13.69
N GLU A 258 -3.19 10.17 -14.75
CA GLU A 258 -3.34 9.64 -16.11
C GLU A 258 -2.57 8.33 -16.29
N TYR A 259 -1.40 8.18 -15.65
CA TYR A 259 -0.67 6.92 -15.62
C TYR A 259 -1.49 5.80 -14.97
N ARG A 260 -2.09 6.06 -13.79
CA ARG A 260 -2.97 5.10 -13.11
C ARG A 260 -4.21 4.72 -13.94
N LYS A 261 -4.82 5.69 -14.63
CA LYS A 261 -5.91 5.42 -15.59
C LYS A 261 -5.44 4.55 -16.77
N ALA A 262 -4.25 4.79 -17.29
CA ALA A 262 -3.66 3.95 -18.34
C ALA A 262 -3.41 2.52 -17.87
N LEU A 263 -2.93 2.33 -16.62
CA LEU A 263 -2.79 1.01 -16.03
C LEU A 263 -4.13 0.29 -15.90
N LEU A 264 -5.18 0.97 -15.41
CA LEU A 264 -6.54 0.40 -15.35
C LEU A 264 -7.03 -0.06 -16.74
N ASN A 265 -6.79 0.74 -17.79
CA ASN A 265 -7.15 0.35 -19.15
C ASN A 265 -6.34 -0.87 -19.62
N ILE A 266 -5.05 -0.95 -19.28
CA ILE A 266 -4.24 -2.14 -19.57
C ILE A 266 -4.81 -3.37 -18.84
N LEU A 267 -5.26 -3.25 -17.60
CA LEU A 267 -5.91 -4.38 -16.90
C LEU A 267 -7.18 -4.82 -17.61
N ARG A 268 -8.03 -3.88 -18.02
CA ARG A 268 -9.27 -4.16 -18.76
C ARG A 268 -9.03 -4.80 -20.13
N GLU A 269 -7.91 -4.47 -20.78
CA GLU A 269 -7.55 -5.00 -22.11
C GLU A 269 -6.80 -6.34 -22.01
N ASP A 270 -5.68 -6.36 -21.30
CA ASP A 270 -4.73 -7.48 -21.31
C ASP A 270 -5.15 -8.61 -20.33
N ALA A 271 -6.00 -8.30 -19.35
CA ALA A 271 -6.45 -9.23 -18.30
C ALA A 271 -7.97 -9.50 -18.31
N ALA A 272 -8.68 -9.19 -19.40
CA ALA A 272 -10.14 -9.33 -19.48
C ALA A 272 -10.63 -10.75 -19.12
N ASP A 273 -9.97 -11.76 -19.69
CA ASP A 273 -10.18 -13.19 -19.42
C ASP A 273 -9.89 -13.55 -17.95
N LEU A 274 -8.84 -12.97 -17.37
CA LEU A 274 -8.48 -13.21 -15.98
C LEU A 274 -9.45 -12.55 -15.00
N ILE A 275 -9.97 -11.37 -15.34
CA ILE A 275 -10.98 -10.66 -14.55
C ILE A 275 -12.28 -11.48 -14.51
N GLU A 276 -12.69 -12.02 -15.65
CA GLU A 276 -13.85 -12.93 -15.73
C GLU A 276 -13.60 -14.22 -14.94
N MET A 277 -12.46 -14.87 -15.14
CA MET A 277 -12.08 -16.12 -14.47
C MET A 277 -12.04 -15.98 -12.94
N LEU A 278 -11.53 -14.85 -12.43
CA LEU A 278 -11.43 -14.59 -10.99
C LEU A 278 -12.73 -14.03 -10.39
N GLY A 279 -13.70 -13.63 -11.22
CA GLY A 279 -14.97 -13.04 -10.76
C GLY A 279 -14.83 -11.63 -10.15
N ILE A 280 -13.75 -10.93 -10.45
CA ILE A 280 -13.38 -9.65 -9.80
C ILE A 280 -13.76 -8.40 -10.62
N GLY A 281 -14.70 -8.53 -11.56
CA GLY A 281 -15.25 -7.41 -12.32
C GLY A 281 -15.69 -6.23 -11.43
N PRO A 282 -16.45 -6.47 -10.35
CA PRO A 282 -16.83 -5.42 -9.40
C PRO A 282 -15.63 -4.68 -8.77
N THR A 283 -14.55 -5.40 -8.45
CA THR A 283 -13.32 -4.81 -7.90
C THR A 283 -12.63 -3.87 -8.91
N ILE A 284 -12.67 -4.19 -10.20
CA ILE A 284 -12.12 -3.34 -11.27
C ILE A 284 -12.97 -2.08 -11.48
N ASP A 285 -14.28 -2.17 -11.33
CA ASP A 285 -15.19 -1.02 -11.42
C ASP A 285 -15.07 -0.12 -10.20
N ASP A 286 -14.93 -0.69 -9.00
CA ASP A 286 -14.62 0.07 -7.78
C ASP A 286 -13.27 0.79 -7.90
N LEU A 287 -12.22 0.11 -8.41
CA LEU A 287 -10.93 0.75 -8.71
C LEU A 287 -11.09 1.96 -9.64
N ALA A 288 -11.94 1.85 -10.68
CA ALA A 288 -12.22 2.96 -11.58
C ALA A 288 -12.84 4.16 -10.85
N LEU A 289 -13.86 3.91 -10.03
CA LEU A 289 -14.53 4.93 -9.22
C LEU A 289 -13.57 5.61 -8.25
N ARG A 290 -12.68 4.85 -7.59
CA ARG A 290 -11.65 5.39 -6.69
C ARG A 290 -10.66 6.30 -7.40
N LEU A 291 -10.30 6.00 -8.64
CA LEU A 291 -9.41 6.86 -9.45
C LEU A 291 -10.12 8.11 -9.96
N GLU A 292 -11.42 8.04 -10.24
CA GLU A 292 -12.20 9.19 -10.72
C GLU A 292 -12.60 10.15 -9.62
N HIS A 293 -12.96 9.62 -8.46
CA HIS A 293 -13.45 10.38 -7.31
C HIS A 293 -12.66 10.06 -6.03
N PRO A 294 -11.34 10.36 -6.01
CA PRO A 294 -10.46 9.94 -4.92
C PRO A 294 -10.79 10.58 -3.57
N GLU A 295 -11.43 11.76 -3.54
CA GLU A 295 -11.78 12.43 -2.28
C GLU A 295 -12.89 11.71 -1.50
N SER A 296 -13.79 11.02 -2.19
CA SER A 296 -14.94 10.32 -1.58
C SER A 296 -14.82 8.80 -1.62
N HIS A 297 -14.23 8.23 -2.68
CA HIS A 297 -14.17 6.79 -2.87
C HIS A 297 -12.81 6.18 -2.54
N ALA A 298 -11.69 6.90 -2.63
CA ALA A 298 -10.40 6.31 -2.29
C ALA A 298 -10.14 6.31 -0.77
N THR A 299 -9.41 5.32 -0.27
CA THR A 299 -9.09 5.18 1.15
C THR A 299 -8.42 6.43 1.72
N ALA A 300 -7.49 7.04 0.98
CA ALA A 300 -6.86 8.30 1.42
C ALA A 300 -7.89 9.41 1.65
N GLY A 301 -8.89 9.54 0.77
CA GLY A 301 -9.95 10.54 0.89
C GLY A 301 -10.84 10.27 2.10
N ARG A 302 -11.33 9.04 2.26
CA ARG A 302 -12.20 8.64 3.38
C ARG A 302 -11.52 8.80 4.73
N LEU A 303 -10.29 8.32 4.88
CA LEU A 303 -9.49 8.51 6.09
C LEU A 303 -9.28 10.00 6.38
N THR A 304 -8.90 10.79 5.36
CA THR A 304 -8.69 12.24 5.55
C THR A 304 -9.96 12.93 6.02
N ASN A 305 -11.13 12.61 5.45
CA ASN A 305 -12.41 13.20 5.83
C ASN A 305 -12.80 12.84 7.27
N ALA A 306 -12.59 11.57 7.68
CA ALA A 306 -12.86 11.14 9.05
C ALA A 306 -11.98 11.88 10.07
N ILE A 307 -10.67 12.00 9.77
CA ILE A 307 -9.70 12.72 10.61
C ILE A 307 -10.05 14.21 10.72
N LEU A 308 -10.44 14.82 9.60
CA LEU A 308 -10.89 16.21 9.57
C LEU A 308 -12.19 16.43 10.36
N GLY A 309 -13.08 15.44 10.39
CA GLY A 309 -14.27 15.43 11.24
C GLY A 309 -13.92 15.55 12.72
N ILE A 310 -12.93 14.76 13.19
CA ILE A 310 -12.43 14.83 14.56
C ILE A 310 -11.69 16.15 14.83
N ALA A 311 -10.91 16.63 13.88
CA ALA A 311 -10.19 17.90 13.99
C ALA A 311 -11.09 19.15 13.85
N GLY A 312 -12.37 18.98 13.46
CA GLY A 312 -13.31 20.09 13.26
C GLY A 312 -12.95 21.01 12.09
N ALA A 313 -12.35 20.48 11.02
CA ALA A 313 -11.79 21.28 9.93
C ALA A 313 -12.23 20.81 8.53
N LYS A 314 -12.09 21.69 7.53
CA LYS A 314 -12.49 21.42 6.14
C LYS A 314 -11.33 21.01 5.22
N SER A 315 -10.09 21.21 5.65
CA SER A 315 -8.90 20.90 4.85
C SER A 315 -7.71 20.62 5.76
N PRO A 316 -6.81 19.69 5.41
CA PRO A 316 -5.63 19.39 6.22
C PRO A 316 -4.73 20.63 6.38
N LEU A 317 -4.62 21.47 5.36
CA LEU A 317 -3.83 22.71 5.38
C LEU A 317 -4.52 23.87 6.13
N HIS A 318 -5.72 23.68 6.68
CA HIS A 318 -6.36 24.68 7.56
C HIS A 318 -6.17 24.40 9.05
N VAL A 319 -5.50 23.30 9.39
CA VAL A 319 -5.20 22.89 10.76
C VAL A 319 -3.69 22.84 10.96
N LYS A 320 -3.23 23.06 12.19
CA LYS A 320 -1.82 22.86 12.53
C LYS A 320 -1.45 21.38 12.36
N ALA A 321 -0.23 21.10 11.94
CA ALA A 321 0.22 19.73 11.69
C ALA A 321 0.03 18.83 12.92
N HIS A 322 0.43 19.30 14.10
CA HIS A 322 0.28 18.55 15.35
C HIS A 322 -1.19 18.24 15.72
N GLU A 323 -2.12 19.16 15.42
CA GLU A 323 -3.55 18.97 15.70
C GLU A 323 -4.14 17.92 14.76
N PHE A 324 -3.81 18.00 13.46
CA PHE A 324 -4.22 17.00 12.48
C PHE A 324 -3.64 15.62 12.83
N ASN A 325 -2.35 15.53 13.15
CA ASN A 325 -1.69 14.25 13.43
C ASN A 325 -2.20 13.62 14.73
N ARG A 326 -2.53 14.41 15.77
CA ARG A 326 -3.22 13.88 16.97
C ARG A 326 -4.64 13.40 16.67
N ALA A 327 -5.38 14.12 15.82
CA ALA A 327 -6.69 13.67 15.39
C ALA A 327 -6.60 12.36 14.58
N ALA A 328 -5.57 12.22 13.74
CA ALA A 328 -5.28 10.99 13.01
C ALA A 328 -4.98 9.83 13.96
N GLU A 329 -4.08 10.02 14.92
CA GLU A 329 -3.77 9.01 15.93
C GLU A 329 -5.03 8.56 16.69
N ARG A 330 -5.84 9.51 17.16
CA ARG A 330 -7.10 9.22 17.86
C ARG A 330 -8.05 8.41 16.99
N PHE A 331 -8.26 8.85 15.75
CA PHE A 331 -9.11 8.13 14.80
C PHE A 331 -8.64 6.69 14.60
N TYR A 332 -7.35 6.47 14.41
CA TYR A 332 -6.80 5.13 14.16
C TYR A 332 -6.93 4.21 15.38
N ARG A 333 -6.64 4.73 16.58
CA ARG A 333 -6.61 3.95 17.82
C ARG A 333 -8.00 3.63 18.36
N ASP A 334 -8.96 4.52 18.14
CA ASP A 334 -10.29 4.42 18.73
C ASP A 334 -11.32 4.04 17.66
N ASP A 335 -11.68 4.98 16.78
CA ASP A 335 -12.79 4.84 15.84
C ASP A 335 -12.55 3.73 14.79
N LEU A 336 -11.39 3.76 14.12
CA LEU A 336 -11.06 2.81 13.06
C LEU A 336 -10.90 1.40 13.60
N LYS A 337 -10.19 1.24 14.73
CA LYS A 337 -10.10 -0.03 15.47
C LYS A 337 -11.49 -0.57 15.76
N MET A 338 -12.40 0.28 16.24
CA MET A 338 -13.76 -0.14 16.57
C MET A 338 -14.56 -0.54 15.34
N CYS A 339 -14.40 0.17 14.22
CA CYS A 339 -14.99 -0.23 12.93
C CYS A 339 -14.50 -1.62 12.51
N HIS A 340 -13.19 -1.88 12.57
CA HIS A 340 -12.60 -3.18 12.23
C HIS A 340 -13.09 -4.31 13.13
N ILE A 341 -13.21 -4.08 14.45
CA ILE A 341 -13.77 -5.07 15.38
C ILE A 341 -15.23 -5.37 15.01
N LYS A 342 -16.03 -4.36 14.70
CA LYS A 342 -17.45 -4.54 14.30
C LYS A 342 -17.59 -5.25 12.96
N GLU A 343 -16.69 -4.99 12.02
CA GLU A 343 -16.60 -5.71 10.74
C GLU A 343 -16.27 -7.18 10.96
N ALA A 344 -15.23 -7.48 11.74
CA ALA A 344 -14.83 -8.85 12.06
C ALA A 344 -15.94 -9.64 12.76
N PHE A 345 -16.68 -9.02 13.70
CA PHE A 345 -17.83 -9.69 14.32
C PHE A 345 -18.95 -9.98 13.34
N ARG A 346 -19.19 -9.11 12.35
CA ARG A 346 -20.20 -9.35 11.31
C ARG A 346 -19.82 -10.57 10.46
N MET A 347 -18.55 -10.67 10.07
CA MET A 347 -18.02 -11.82 9.32
C MET A 347 -18.14 -13.10 10.15
N LEU A 348 -17.71 -13.06 11.42
CA LEU A 348 -17.80 -14.22 12.32
C LEU A 348 -19.25 -14.66 12.56
N GLU A 349 -20.20 -13.72 12.68
CA GLU A 349 -21.63 -14.04 12.80
C GLU A 349 -22.19 -14.75 11.57
N GLU A 350 -21.66 -14.47 10.38
CA GLU A 350 -22.04 -15.14 9.12
C GLU A 350 -21.42 -16.54 9.03
N GLU A 351 -20.13 -16.69 9.35
CA GLU A 351 -19.44 -17.98 9.39
C GLU A 351 -20.09 -18.95 10.38
N VAL A 352 -20.37 -18.48 11.59
CA VAL A 352 -20.95 -19.31 12.65
C VAL A 352 -22.35 -19.82 12.29
N LYS A 353 -23.16 -19.02 11.60
CA LYS A 353 -24.45 -19.49 11.05
C LYS A 353 -24.27 -20.64 10.05
N GLY A 354 -23.22 -20.57 9.24
CA GLY A 354 -22.83 -21.65 8.32
C GLY A 354 -22.46 -22.93 9.08
N ILE A 355 -21.62 -22.81 10.11
CA ILE A 355 -21.19 -23.93 10.95
C ILE A 355 -22.38 -24.58 11.68
N ASP A 356 -23.29 -23.79 12.25
CA ASP A 356 -24.50 -24.29 12.92
C ASP A 356 -25.40 -25.07 11.95
N ALA A 357 -25.44 -24.69 10.67
CA ALA A 357 -26.17 -25.40 9.63
C ALA A 357 -25.48 -26.70 9.18
N VAL A 358 -24.15 -26.70 9.02
CA VAL A 358 -23.34 -27.86 8.59
C VAL A 358 -23.15 -28.89 9.71
N CYS A 359 -23.01 -28.45 10.96
CA CYS A 359 -22.95 -29.34 12.12
C CYS A 359 -24.20 -30.19 12.31
N ARG A 360 -25.33 -29.83 11.68
CA ARG A 360 -26.52 -30.70 11.65
C ARG A 360 -26.33 -31.91 10.72
N LYS A 361 -25.37 -31.87 9.79
CA LYS A 361 -25.23 -32.84 8.72
C LYS A 361 -24.11 -33.85 8.92
N ASP A 362 -22.82 -33.53 9.16
CA ASP A 362 -21.83 -34.64 9.04
C ASP A 362 -20.44 -34.62 9.73
N THR A 363 -20.13 -33.77 10.72
CA THR A 363 -18.80 -33.86 11.38
C THR A 363 -18.87 -33.98 12.91
N GLN A 364 -18.74 -35.22 13.43
CA GLN A 364 -18.78 -35.52 14.87
C GLN A 364 -17.67 -34.79 15.65
N ALA A 365 -16.49 -34.61 15.04
CA ALA A 365 -15.36 -33.92 15.65
C ALA A 365 -15.63 -32.42 15.91
N ILE A 366 -16.11 -31.70 14.90
CA ILE A 366 -16.46 -30.26 15.01
C ILE A 366 -17.61 -30.08 16.01
N ARG A 367 -18.64 -30.95 15.95
CA ARG A 367 -19.75 -30.93 16.94
C ARG A 367 -19.26 -31.11 18.37
N ASN A 368 -18.33 -32.04 18.61
CA ASN A 368 -17.78 -32.26 19.94
C ASN A 368 -16.94 -31.06 20.41
N ALA A 369 -16.10 -30.50 19.53
CA ALA A 369 -15.27 -29.35 19.83
C ALA A 369 -16.11 -28.10 20.15
N LEU A 370 -17.20 -27.85 19.40
CA LEU A 370 -18.15 -26.79 19.68
C LEU A 370 -18.85 -26.99 21.03
N LYS A 371 -19.31 -28.22 21.34
CA LYS A 371 -19.95 -28.51 22.64
C LYS A 371 -19.02 -28.24 23.81
N VAL A 372 -17.75 -28.63 23.70
CA VAL A 372 -16.72 -28.38 24.74
C VAL A 372 -16.44 -26.88 24.86
N THR A 373 -16.25 -26.19 23.74
CA THR A 373 -15.90 -24.76 23.71
C THR A 373 -17.04 -23.87 24.20
N LEU A 374 -18.26 -24.16 23.79
CA LEU A 374 -19.43 -23.33 24.04
C LEU A 374 -20.30 -23.83 25.20
N LYS A 375 -19.93 -24.93 25.88
CA LYS A 375 -20.69 -25.53 26.99
C LYS A 375 -22.16 -25.80 26.65
N ASN A 376 -22.42 -26.34 25.45
CA ASN A 376 -23.75 -26.57 24.87
C ASN A 376 -24.59 -25.31 24.56
N GLN A 377 -23.99 -24.12 24.58
CA GLN A 377 -24.61 -22.91 24.05
C GLN A 377 -24.53 -22.90 22.52
N ASP A 378 -25.54 -22.33 21.87
CA ASP A 378 -25.54 -22.06 20.43
C ASP A 378 -24.46 -21.01 20.08
N ALA A 379 -23.73 -21.25 19.01
CA ALA A 379 -22.58 -20.44 18.65
C ALA A 379 -23.00 -19.03 18.23
N SER A 380 -24.10 -18.91 17.47
CA SER A 380 -24.68 -17.62 17.09
C SER A 380 -25.16 -16.83 18.31
N GLN A 381 -25.75 -17.49 19.31
CA GLN A 381 -26.12 -16.85 20.58
C GLN A 381 -24.91 -16.40 21.38
N PHE A 382 -23.86 -17.22 21.46
CA PHE A 382 -22.64 -16.89 22.18
C PHE A 382 -21.94 -15.66 21.58
N VAL A 383 -21.75 -15.61 20.26
CA VAL A 383 -21.12 -14.47 19.57
C VAL A 383 -21.88 -13.16 19.86
N ASN A 384 -23.21 -13.19 19.80
CA ASN A 384 -24.04 -12.02 20.10
C ASN A 384 -23.85 -11.49 21.54
N ILE A 385 -23.66 -12.38 22.51
CA ILE A 385 -23.44 -12.00 23.92
C ILE A 385 -22.05 -11.38 24.09
N VAL A 386 -21.00 -12.03 23.57
CA VAL A 386 -19.62 -11.59 23.80
C VAL A 386 -19.24 -10.36 22.98
N LYS A 387 -19.91 -10.11 21.85
CA LYS A 387 -19.67 -8.95 20.99
C LYS A 387 -19.69 -7.63 21.76
N ARG A 388 -20.70 -7.43 22.62
CA ARG A 388 -20.78 -6.22 23.44
C ARG A 388 -19.59 -6.13 24.42
N GLY A 389 -19.26 -7.22 25.10
CA GLY A 389 -18.11 -7.25 26.01
C GLY A 389 -16.77 -6.94 25.33
N VAL A 390 -16.53 -7.42 24.10
CA VAL A 390 -15.30 -7.10 23.36
C VAL A 390 -15.28 -5.64 22.90
N VAL A 391 -16.41 -5.14 22.39
CA VAL A 391 -16.55 -3.74 21.94
C VAL A 391 -16.37 -2.76 23.09
N ASP A 392 -16.90 -3.09 24.27
CA ASP A 392 -16.84 -2.24 25.46
C ASP A 392 -15.54 -2.48 26.28
N GLU A 393 -14.66 -3.38 25.81
CA GLU A 393 -13.43 -3.80 26.49
C GLU A 393 -13.65 -4.36 27.93
N ASP A 394 -14.81 -4.97 28.17
CA ASP A 394 -15.29 -5.50 29.47
C ASP A 394 -15.67 -6.99 29.37
N ILE A 395 -14.88 -7.77 28.63
CA ILE A 395 -15.09 -9.21 28.48
C ILE A 395 -14.30 -10.00 29.54
N SER A 396 -14.93 -11.05 30.08
CA SER A 396 -14.24 -11.98 30.99
C SER A 396 -13.14 -12.75 30.25
N THR A 397 -12.05 -13.08 30.95
CA THR A 397 -10.96 -13.89 30.37
C THR A 397 -11.46 -15.26 29.89
N GLU A 398 -12.44 -15.85 30.60
CA GLU A 398 -13.05 -17.13 30.21
C GLU A 398 -13.80 -17.02 28.88
N ASP A 399 -14.63 -15.99 28.70
CA ASP A 399 -15.38 -15.80 27.46
C ASP A 399 -14.48 -15.39 26.30
N LEU A 400 -13.41 -14.63 26.56
CA LEU A 400 -12.41 -14.32 25.56
C LEU A 400 -11.68 -15.57 25.07
N MET A 401 -11.31 -16.49 25.97
CA MET A 401 -10.72 -17.78 25.60
C MET A 401 -11.71 -18.62 24.77
N ARG A 402 -12.99 -18.65 25.14
CA ARG A 402 -14.04 -19.34 24.37
C ARG A 402 -14.20 -18.75 22.98
N LEU A 403 -14.13 -17.43 22.84
CA LEU A 403 -14.18 -16.74 21.56
C LEU A 403 -12.96 -17.06 20.69
N ILE A 404 -11.74 -17.03 21.25
CA ILE A 404 -10.52 -17.42 20.52
C ILE A 404 -10.63 -18.86 20.02
N ASN A 405 -11.08 -19.78 20.87
CA ASN A 405 -11.27 -21.18 20.48
C ASN A 405 -12.33 -21.33 19.38
N LEU A 406 -13.42 -20.54 19.43
CA LEU A 406 -14.43 -20.54 18.38
C LEU A 406 -13.85 -20.07 17.03
N ILE A 407 -13.02 -19.02 17.03
CA ILE A 407 -12.33 -18.53 15.81
C ILE A 407 -11.38 -19.59 15.26
N VAL A 408 -10.63 -20.28 16.12
CA VAL A 408 -9.76 -21.39 15.67
C VAL A 408 -10.58 -22.51 15.02
N LEU A 409 -11.77 -22.80 15.56
CA LEU A 409 -12.67 -23.79 14.98
C LEU A 409 -13.26 -23.35 13.63
N THR A 410 -13.52 -22.06 13.42
CA THR A 410 -13.99 -21.57 12.11
C THR A 410 -12.89 -21.71 11.06
N VAL A 411 -11.65 -21.35 11.40
CA VAL A 411 -10.48 -21.54 10.51
C VAL A 411 -10.26 -23.01 10.15
N GLU A 412 -10.38 -23.93 11.12
CA GLU A 412 -10.26 -25.36 10.85
C GLU A 412 -11.42 -25.89 9.99
N HIS A 413 -12.63 -25.35 10.18
CA HIS A 413 -13.77 -25.68 9.33
C HIS A 413 -13.53 -25.26 7.88
N ASP A 414 -13.06 -24.03 7.66
CA ASP A 414 -12.75 -23.50 6.33
C ASP A 414 -11.64 -24.30 5.65
N ARG A 415 -10.59 -24.66 6.40
CA ARG A 415 -9.50 -25.50 5.90
C ARG A 415 -10.00 -26.85 5.40
N ASN A 416 -10.83 -27.54 6.20
CA ASN A 416 -11.43 -28.81 5.80
C ASN A 416 -12.38 -28.65 4.62
N HIS A 417 -13.13 -27.54 4.56
CA HIS A 417 -13.98 -27.26 3.41
C HIS A 417 -13.14 -27.09 2.14
N CYS A 418 -12.05 -26.32 2.16
CA CYS A 418 -11.17 -26.15 1.01
C CYS A 418 -10.48 -27.44 0.56
N GLU A 419 -9.99 -28.28 1.49
CA GLU A 419 -9.35 -29.56 1.17
C GLU A 419 -10.31 -30.55 0.49
N ASN A 420 -11.61 -30.50 0.77
CA ASN A 420 -12.61 -31.36 0.13
C ASN A 420 -13.01 -30.92 -1.29
N TYR A 421 -12.59 -29.73 -1.74
CA TYR A 421 -12.82 -29.22 -3.09
C TYR A 421 -11.58 -29.31 -4.00
N GLN A 422 -10.44 -29.79 -3.48
CA GLN A 422 -9.27 -30.22 -4.26
C GLN A 422 -9.35 -31.72 -4.54
#